data_AF-A0A7K2YU59-F1
#
_entry.id   AF-A0A7K2YU59-F1
#
_cell.length_a   1.000
_cell.length_b   1.000
_cell.length_c   1.000
_cell.angle_alpha   90.00
_cell.angle_beta   90.00
_cell.angle_gamma   90.00
#
_symmetry.space_group_name_H-M   'P 1'
#
loop_
_entity.id
_entity.type
_entity.pdbx_description
1 polymer ?
#
loop_
_entity_poly.entity_id
_entity_poly.type
_entity_poly.pdbx_seq_one_letter_code
_entity_poly.pdbx_strand_id
1 'polypeptide(L)'
;MHICSEGHQSVAEDYCDECGRPIVPGYGEAVFPPGPVPVPDSRPPSSSGQPGALADRCPICATAYAPDDEFCEACGHWRHDVRIVVDDGPDPGPDPGPGPGPGPGPQPGPGPDSGPNPNPPPPKPDIDPATAVWTVRVIADHDYFMRVLDWDGPDAHSMRFPHEQDSWSIELTDEPTRIGRGNAGVPSGSVEIALADPGVSRRHAKLVRCPDGSWEVVDLDSANGTTINAGYERVRRAPVHLKDGDRIHVGAWTTLEIRRLA
;
A
#
# COMPACT_ATOMS: atom_id res chain seq x y z
N MET A 1 -28.10 -33.95 -4.18
CA MET A 1 -28.11 -32.48 -4.29
C MET A 1 -27.57 -31.95 -2.98
N HIS A 2 -26.30 -31.58 -3.00
CA HIS A 2 -25.58 -31.09 -1.83
C HIS A 2 -25.47 -29.58 -1.93
N ILE A 3 -25.48 -28.93 -0.78
CA ILE A 3 -25.32 -27.49 -0.69
C ILE A 3 -23.93 -27.24 -0.14
N CYS A 4 -23.09 -26.53 -0.90
CA CYS A 4 -21.77 -26.15 -0.41
C CYS A 4 -21.90 -25.04 0.65
N SER A 5 -20.81 -24.74 1.36
CA SER A 5 -20.82 -23.70 2.41
C SER A 5 -21.23 -22.31 1.92
N GLU A 6 -21.13 -22.04 0.62
CA GLU A 6 -21.54 -20.77 -0.02
C GLU A 6 -23.01 -20.77 -0.46
N GLY A 7 -23.72 -21.90 -0.34
CA GLY A 7 -25.14 -22.01 -0.68
C GLY A 7 -25.44 -22.50 -2.11
N HIS A 8 -24.44 -22.85 -2.91
CA HIS A 8 -24.65 -23.39 -4.26
C HIS A 8 -25.13 -24.85 -4.23
N GLN A 9 -26.00 -25.20 -5.17
CA GLN A 9 -26.46 -26.57 -5.36
C GLN A 9 -25.50 -27.33 -6.26
N SER A 10 -25.05 -28.50 -5.81
CA SER A 10 -24.14 -29.37 -6.54
C SER A 10 -24.65 -30.80 -6.59
N VAL A 11 -24.35 -31.49 -7.70
CA VAL A 11 -24.66 -32.90 -7.88
C VAL A 11 -23.55 -33.80 -7.32
N ALA A 12 -22.30 -33.32 -7.34
CA ALA A 12 -21.17 -33.98 -6.73
C ALA A 12 -21.26 -33.92 -5.19
N GLU A 13 -20.74 -34.95 -4.52
CA GLU A 13 -20.84 -35.14 -3.07
C GLU A 13 -19.61 -34.60 -2.32
N ASP A 14 -18.46 -34.54 -2.99
CA ASP A 14 -17.18 -34.18 -2.39
C ASP A 14 -16.76 -32.74 -2.71
N TYR A 15 -17.16 -32.19 -3.86
CA TYR A 15 -16.80 -30.84 -4.31
C TYR A 15 -17.96 -30.17 -5.05
N CYS A 16 -18.07 -28.85 -4.93
CA CYS A 16 -19.12 -28.08 -5.60
C CYS A 16 -18.79 -27.88 -7.09
N ASP A 17 -19.72 -28.26 -7.98
CA ASP A 17 -19.57 -28.11 -9.44
C ASP A 17 -19.45 -26.64 -9.91
N GLU A 18 -19.98 -25.69 -9.13
CA GLU A 18 -19.98 -24.27 -9.48
C GLU A 18 -18.75 -23.52 -8.97
N CYS A 19 -18.33 -23.78 -7.73
CA CYS A 19 -17.24 -23.02 -7.09
C CYS A 19 -15.99 -23.85 -6.73
N GLY A 20 -16.00 -25.17 -6.96
CA GLY A 20 -14.85 -26.05 -6.77
C GLY A 20 -14.44 -26.34 -5.32
N ARG A 21 -15.19 -25.82 -4.34
CA ARG A 21 -14.90 -26.02 -2.91
C ARG A 21 -15.41 -27.37 -2.39
N PRO A 22 -14.74 -27.98 -1.39
CA PRO A 22 -15.18 -29.24 -0.82
C PRO A 22 -16.53 -29.10 -0.11
N ILE A 23 -17.38 -30.09 -0.27
CA ILE A 23 -18.69 -30.15 0.38
C ILE A 23 -18.52 -30.86 1.73
N VAL A 24 -18.66 -30.11 2.82
CA VAL A 24 -18.53 -30.62 4.18
C VAL A 24 -19.86 -31.23 4.65
N PRO A 25 -19.92 -32.51 5.03
CA PRO A 25 -21.14 -33.15 5.51
C PRO A 25 -21.54 -32.58 6.88
N GLY A 26 -22.70 -31.92 6.95
CA GLY A 26 -23.26 -31.39 8.21
C GLY A 26 -24.13 -30.13 8.08
N TYR A 27 -24.12 -29.44 6.94
CA TYR A 27 -24.87 -28.18 6.74
C TYR A 27 -26.24 -28.40 6.07
N GLY A 28 -26.90 -29.51 6.39
CA GLY A 28 -28.08 -30.02 5.66
C GLY A 28 -29.34 -30.31 6.49
N GLU A 29 -29.44 -29.86 7.74
CA GLU A 29 -30.69 -29.95 8.52
C GLU A 29 -30.99 -28.62 9.22
N ALA A 30 -31.61 -27.69 8.48
CA ALA A 30 -32.28 -26.54 9.07
C ALA A 30 -33.68 -26.97 9.55
N VAL A 31 -33.80 -27.23 10.86
CA VAL A 31 -35.11 -27.35 11.53
C VAL A 31 -35.67 -25.94 11.71
N PHE A 32 -36.73 -25.62 10.97
CA PHE A 32 -37.58 -24.45 11.22
C PHE A 32 -38.53 -24.72 12.40
N PRO A 33 -38.62 -23.84 13.41
CA PRO A 33 -39.85 -23.68 14.19
C PRO A 33 -40.69 -22.50 13.66
N PRO A 34 -42.02 -22.64 13.53
CA PRO A 34 -42.92 -21.55 13.20
C PRO A 34 -43.38 -20.83 14.48
N GLY A 35 -43.21 -19.51 14.55
CA GLY A 35 -43.78 -18.71 15.63
C GLY A 35 -43.60 -17.21 15.37
N PRO A 36 -44.66 -16.38 15.46
CA PRO A 36 -44.57 -14.96 15.18
C PRO A 36 -43.95 -14.22 16.38
N VAL A 37 -42.86 -13.49 16.14
CA VAL A 37 -42.32 -12.53 17.10
C VAL A 37 -42.96 -11.15 16.85
N PRO A 38 -43.45 -10.45 17.89
CA PRO A 38 -44.07 -9.14 17.75
C PRO A 38 -43.01 -8.05 17.48
N VAL A 39 -43.31 -7.17 16.53
CA VAL A 39 -42.55 -5.95 16.24
C VAL A 39 -42.84 -4.87 17.29
N PRO A 40 -41.84 -4.24 17.92
CA PRO A 40 -42.08 -3.03 18.70
C PRO A 40 -42.22 -1.79 17.79
N ASP A 41 -43.24 -1.00 18.08
CA ASP A 41 -43.61 0.28 17.47
C ASP A 41 -42.43 1.26 17.38
N SER A 42 -42.17 1.73 16.15
CA SER A 42 -41.26 2.85 15.88
C SER A 42 -42.01 4.17 16.04
N ARG A 43 -41.93 4.78 17.22
CA ARG A 43 -42.23 6.22 17.38
C ARG A 43 -41.09 6.90 18.14
N PRO A 44 -40.36 7.85 17.52
CA PRO A 44 -39.35 8.60 18.25
C PRO A 44 -40.04 9.68 19.11
N PRO A 45 -39.66 9.86 20.39
CA PRO A 45 -39.92 11.10 21.08
C PRO A 45 -38.91 12.17 20.64
N SER A 46 -39.45 13.34 20.27
CA SER A 46 -38.69 14.54 19.94
C SER A 46 -38.01 15.14 21.17
N SER A 47 -36.69 15.32 21.05
CA SER A 47 -35.85 16.44 21.51
C SER A 47 -36.10 17.11 22.87
N SER A 48 -35.11 16.97 23.74
CA SER A 48 -34.59 18.04 24.61
C SER A 48 -33.09 17.85 24.73
N GLY A 49 -32.33 18.94 24.55
CA GLY A 49 -30.97 18.90 24.05
C GLY A 49 -29.86 18.60 25.05
N GLN A 50 -28.78 18.04 24.52
CA GLN A 50 -27.40 18.30 24.94
C GLN A 50 -26.49 18.29 23.70
N PRO A 51 -25.56 19.23 23.55
CA PRO A 51 -24.55 19.17 22.49
C PRO A 51 -23.47 18.16 22.91
N GLY A 52 -23.33 17.05 22.18
CA GLY A 52 -22.26 16.08 22.46
C GLY A 52 -22.22 14.77 21.66
N ALA A 53 -23.29 14.36 20.98
CA ALA A 53 -23.39 12.97 20.49
C ALA A 53 -22.77 12.64 19.11
N LEU A 54 -21.99 13.55 18.50
CA LEU A 54 -21.25 13.27 17.26
C LEU A 54 -19.76 12.93 17.50
N ALA A 55 -19.28 13.01 18.74
CA ALA A 55 -17.88 12.76 19.09
C ALA A 55 -17.56 11.28 19.41
N ASP A 56 -18.59 10.44 19.62
CA ASP A 56 -18.42 9.04 20.06
C ASP A 56 -18.30 8.02 18.92
N ARG A 57 -18.15 8.47 17.67
CA ARG A 57 -17.94 7.57 16.52
C ARG A 57 -16.63 7.88 15.83
N CYS A 58 -15.87 6.83 15.53
CA CYS A 58 -14.61 6.95 14.84
C CYS A 58 -14.83 7.51 13.42
N PRO A 59 -14.17 8.61 13.03
CA PRO A 59 -14.32 9.20 11.69
C PRO A 59 -13.73 8.32 10.58
N ILE A 60 -12.91 7.31 10.94
CA ILE A 60 -12.24 6.42 9.98
C ILE A 60 -13.10 5.20 9.63
N CYS A 61 -13.81 4.61 10.60
CA CYS A 61 -14.54 3.35 10.39
C CYS A 61 -15.99 3.36 10.90
N ALA A 62 -16.46 4.51 11.41
CA ALA A 62 -17.79 4.72 11.99
C ALA A 62 -18.16 3.83 13.20
N THR A 63 -17.22 3.03 13.71
CA THR A 63 -17.39 2.25 14.95
C THR A 63 -17.48 3.20 16.14
N ALA A 64 -18.37 2.91 17.08
CA ALA A 64 -18.47 3.69 18.31
C ALA A 64 -17.23 3.48 19.18
N TYR A 65 -16.71 4.55 19.79
CA TYR A 65 -15.70 4.41 20.83
C TYR A 65 -16.34 3.81 22.08
N ALA A 66 -15.60 2.98 22.83
CA ALA A 66 -16.01 2.65 24.19
C ALA A 66 -15.85 3.89 25.08
N PRO A 67 -16.63 4.02 26.18
CA PRO A 67 -16.74 5.26 26.98
C PRO A 67 -15.45 5.86 27.54
N ASP A 68 -14.32 5.14 27.50
CA ASP A 68 -13.03 5.57 28.04
C ASP A 68 -11.84 5.30 27.08
N ASP A 69 -12.08 4.74 25.89
CA ASP A 69 -11.02 4.27 24.99
C ASP A 69 -10.40 5.41 24.17
N GLU A 70 -9.08 5.53 24.21
CA GLU A 70 -8.34 6.61 23.51
C GLU A 70 -8.14 6.32 22.02
N PHE A 71 -8.35 5.06 21.65
CA PHE A 71 -8.19 4.51 20.33
C PHE A 71 -9.45 3.73 19.94
N CYS A 72 -9.79 3.73 18.66
CA CYS A 72 -10.90 2.93 18.17
C CYS A 72 -10.49 1.45 18.16
N GLU A 73 -11.19 0.56 18.87
CA GLU A 73 -10.84 -0.87 18.90
C GLU A 73 -10.92 -1.55 17.53
N ALA A 74 -11.70 -1.02 16.59
CA ALA A 74 -11.84 -1.58 15.25
C ALA A 74 -10.71 -1.19 14.28
N CYS A 75 -10.18 0.04 14.36
CA CYS A 75 -9.20 0.55 13.39
C CYS A 75 -7.97 1.25 13.99
N GLY A 76 -7.92 1.44 15.31
CA GLY A 76 -6.80 2.05 16.03
C GLY A 76 -6.69 3.57 15.91
N HIS A 77 -7.65 4.25 15.29
CA HIS A 77 -7.63 5.71 15.16
C HIS A 77 -7.80 6.41 16.52
N TRP A 78 -7.00 7.46 16.75
CA TRP A 78 -6.94 8.19 18.03
C TRP A 78 -8.02 9.27 18.12
N ARG A 79 -8.77 9.30 19.23
CA ARG A 79 -9.97 10.16 19.39
C ARG A 79 -9.72 11.68 19.45
N HIS A 80 -8.47 12.14 19.68
CA HIS A 80 -8.15 13.55 20.00
C HIS A 80 -7.59 14.42 18.85
N ASP A 81 -7.47 13.94 17.62
CA ASP A 81 -6.94 14.75 16.50
C ASP A 81 -8.07 15.32 15.62
N VAL A 82 -8.80 16.32 16.15
CA VAL A 82 -9.71 17.15 15.33
C VAL A 82 -9.10 18.54 15.17
N ARG A 83 -8.21 18.69 14.19
CA ARG A 83 -7.98 19.97 13.52
C ARG A 83 -8.44 19.86 12.07
N ILE A 84 -9.72 20.16 11.87
CA ILE A 84 -10.24 20.49 10.54
C ILE A 84 -9.64 21.84 10.17
N VAL A 85 -8.65 21.83 9.29
CA VAL A 85 -8.34 22.96 8.40
C VAL A 85 -8.94 22.60 7.06
N VAL A 86 -10.09 23.23 6.77
CA VAL A 86 -10.63 23.32 5.42
C VAL A 86 -9.83 24.44 4.76
N ASP A 87 -9.08 24.15 3.70
CA ASP A 87 -8.50 25.18 2.84
C ASP A 87 -8.79 24.83 1.38
N ASP A 88 -9.50 25.74 0.74
CA ASP A 88 -10.00 25.72 -0.63
C ASP A 88 -8.86 25.63 -1.67
N GLY A 89 -8.85 24.55 -2.46
CA GLY A 89 -7.87 24.35 -3.52
C GLY A 89 -8.00 25.35 -4.68
N PRO A 90 -6.91 25.68 -5.40
CA PRO A 90 -6.99 26.36 -6.68
C PRO A 90 -7.06 25.39 -7.88
N ASP A 91 -8.08 25.64 -8.69
CA ASP A 91 -8.43 25.27 -10.08
C ASP A 91 -7.38 24.54 -10.97
N PRO A 92 -7.75 23.43 -11.66
CA PRO A 92 -6.94 22.81 -12.71
C PRO A 92 -6.94 23.61 -14.03
N GLY A 93 -5.76 24.06 -14.44
CA GLY A 93 -5.54 24.66 -15.77
C GLY A 93 -5.72 23.67 -16.94
N PRO A 94 -5.89 24.18 -18.18
CA PRO A 94 -6.42 23.40 -19.30
C PRO A 94 -5.38 22.54 -20.04
N ASP A 95 -5.90 21.43 -20.55
CA ASP A 95 -5.30 20.34 -21.35
C ASP A 95 -4.67 20.81 -22.68
N PRO A 96 -3.46 20.35 -23.07
CA PRO A 96 -2.96 20.50 -24.44
C PRO A 96 -3.50 19.37 -25.34
N GLY A 97 -4.31 19.75 -26.33
CA GLY A 97 -5.01 18.84 -27.25
C GLY A 97 -4.14 17.97 -28.19
N PRO A 98 -4.79 17.11 -29.00
CA PRO A 98 -4.13 16.05 -29.75
C PRO A 98 -3.43 16.54 -31.01
N GLY A 99 -2.15 16.21 -31.16
CA GLY A 99 -1.38 16.39 -32.39
C GLY A 99 -1.74 15.36 -33.49
N PRO A 100 -1.52 15.69 -34.78
CA PRO A 100 -2.04 14.89 -35.89
C PRO A 100 -1.19 13.65 -36.25
N GLY A 101 -1.94 12.57 -36.51
CA GLY A 101 -1.74 11.36 -37.34
C GLY A 101 -0.36 10.95 -37.94
N PRO A 102 -0.05 9.64 -37.96
CA PRO A 102 1.17 9.10 -38.57
C PRO A 102 1.06 9.00 -40.11
N GLY A 103 2.07 9.51 -40.82
CA GLY A 103 2.27 9.31 -42.26
C GLY A 103 3.02 8.00 -42.59
N PRO A 104 3.03 7.56 -43.85
CA PRO A 104 3.48 6.22 -44.24
C PRO A 104 5.02 6.10 -44.22
N GLY A 105 5.50 4.95 -43.74
CA GLY A 105 6.92 4.66 -43.56
C GLY A 105 7.73 4.48 -44.85
N PRO A 106 9.05 4.78 -44.84
CA PRO A 106 9.94 4.45 -45.93
C PRO A 106 10.54 3.04 -45.81
N GLN A 107 10.74 2.44 -46.98
CA GLN A 107 11.24 1.10 -47.28
C GLN A 107 12.71 0.88 -46.85
N PRO A 108 13.17 -0.38 -46.60
CA PRO A 108 14.54 -0.66 -46.16
C PRO A 108 15.55 -0.45 -47.30
N GLY A 109 16.54 0.42 -47.08
CA GLY A 109 17.73 0.55 -47.91
C GLY A 109 18.89 -0.33 -47.41
N PRO A 110 19.86 -0.69 -48.26
CA PRO A 110 20.98 -1.55 -47.89
C PRO A 110 21.95 -0.79 -46.98
N GLY A 111 22.36 -1.42 -45.87
CA GLY A 111 23.28 -0.84 -44.91
C GLY A 111 24.68 -0.61 -45.48
N PRO A 112 25.40 0.39 -44.97
CA PRO A 112 26.86 0.42 -45.08
C PRO A 112 27.55 0.49 -43.72
N ASP A 113 28.59 -0.34 -43.63
CA ASP A 113 29.90 -0.13 -43.00
C ASP A 113 30.04 0.51 -41.61
N SER A 114 30.67 -0.28 -40.74
CA SER A 114 31.25 0.09 -39.46
C SER A 114 32.38 1.11 -39.63
N GLY A 115 32.04 2.40 -39.53
CA GLY A 115 33.00 3.47 -39.29
C GLY A 115 33.16 3.75 -37.78
N PRO A 116 34.36 4.08 -37.27
CA PRO A 116 34.56 4.46 -35.88
C PRO A 116 33.92 5.83 -35.59
N ASN A 117 33.00 5.87 -34.64
CA ASN A 117 32.32 7.11 -34.22
C ASN A 117 33.32 8.06 -33.52
N PRO A 118 33.56 9.30 -34.01
CA PRO A 118 34.52 10.23 -33.42
C PRO A 118 34.04 10.96 -32.17
N ASN A 119 32.77 10.81 -31.77
CA ASN A 119 32.23 11.52 -30.62
C ASN A 119 31.65 10.55 -29.59
N PRO A 120 32.36 10.26 -28.49
CA PRO A 120 31.71 9.69 -27.31
C PRO A 120 30.66 10.69 -26.79
N PRO A 121 29.53 10.22 -26.25
CA PRO A 121 28.59 11.08 -25.54
C PRO A 121 29.35 11.85 -24.43
N PRO A 122 28.97 13.11 -24.13
CA PRO A 122 29.65 13.89 -23.12
C PRO A 122 29.67 13.11 -21.79
N PRO A 123 30.80 13.11 -21.06
CA PRO A 123 30.87 12.46 -19.76
C PRO A 123 29.75 13.01 -18.89
N LYS A 124 28.93 12.10 -18.33
CA LYS A 124 27.99 12.49 -17.27
C LYS A 124 28.82 13.21 -16.20
N PRO A 125 28.36 14.37 -15.68
CA PRO A 125 29.07 15.02 -14.59
C PRO A 125 29.29 14.00 -13.47
N ASP A 126 30.56 13.75 -13.14
CA ASP A 126 30.97 12.96 -11.99
C ASP A 126 30.55 13.72 -10.74
N ILE A 127 29.31 13.47 -10.29
CA ILE A 127 28.87 13.91 -8.98
C ILE A 127 29.64 13.05 -7.98
N ASP A 128 30.46 13.68 -7.15
CA ASP A 128 31.13 13.00 -6.04
C ASP A 128 30.09 12.17 -5.27
N PRO A 129 30.24 10.83 -5.20
CA PRO A 129 29.27 9.96 -4.51
C PRO A 129 29.09 10.33 -3.03
N ALA A 130 30.08 11.01 -2.45
CA ALA A 130 30.07 11.45 -1.07
C ALA A 130 29.13 12.63 -0.78
N THR A 131 28.79 13.47 -1.77
CA THR A 131 28.03 14.72 -1.56
C THR A 131 26.63 14.71 -2.17
N ALA A 132 26.24 13.63 -2.85
CA ALA A 132 24.92 13.55 -3.47
C ALA A 132 23.80 13.44 -2.42
N VAL A 133 22.76 14.24 -2.62
CA VAL A 133 21.53 14.18 -1.80
C VAL A 133 20.69 13.01 -2.29
N TRP A 134 20.29 12.13 -1.38
CA TRP A 134 19.39 11.04 -1.70
C TRP A 134 18.00 11.32 -1.13
N THR A 135 16.97 10.99 -1.89
CA THR A 135 15.58 11.06 -1.46
C THR A 135 14.92 9.71 -1.59
N VAL A 136 13.89 9.51 -0.78
CA VAL A 136 13.00 8.37 -0.89
C VAL A 136 11.58 8.88 -1.07
N ARG A 137 10.95 8.47 -2.18
CA ARG A 137 9.55 8.78 -2.48
C ARG A 137 8.70 7.58 -2.10
N VAL A 138 7.70 7.80 -1.25
CA VAL A 138 6.75 6.80 -0.81
C VAL A 138 5.51 6.86 -1.70
N ILE A 139 5.07 5.71 -2.19
CA ILE A 139 3.99 5.58 -3.18
C ILE A 139 3.06 4.45 -2.74
N ALA A 140 1.74 4.69 -2.77
CA ALA A 140 0.77 3.61 -2.84
C ALA A 140 0.76 3.05 -4.28
N ASP A 141 1.38 1.91 -4.48
CA ASP A 141 1.70 1.33 -5.79
C ASP A 141 0.69 0.25 -6.15
N HIS A 142 -0.22 0.60 -7.05
CA HIS A 142 -1.29 -0.29 -7.50
C HIS A 142 -0.74 -1.51 -8.26
N ASP A 143 0.32 -1.35 -9.06
CA ASP A 143 0.93 -2.47 -9.77
C ASP A 143 1.59 -3.46 -8.80
N TYR A 144 2.26 -2.96 -7.76
CA TYR A 144 2.77 -3.82 -6.69
C TYR A 144 1.63 -4.52 -5.94
N PHE A 145 0.56 -3.81 -5.59
CA PHE A 145 -0.61 -4.41 -4.93
C PHE A 145 -1.21 -5.57 -5.74
N MET A 146 -1.35 -5.39 -7.06
CA MET A 146 -1.83 -6.45 -7.95
C MET A 146 -0.90 -7.66 -7.96
N ARG A 147 0.43 -7.47 -7.87
CA ARG A 147 1.39 -8.58 -7.72
C ARG A 147 1.22 -9.30 -6.39
N VAL A 148 1.02 -8.57 -5.29
CA VAL A 148 0.80 -9.18 -3.96
C VAL A 148 -0.45 -10.06 -3.96
N LEU A 149 -1.55 -9.60 -4.58
CA LEU A 149 -2.77 -10.41 -4.72
C LEU A 149 -2.54 -11.71 -5.51
N ASP A 150 -1.69 -11.68 -6.54
CA ASP A 150 -1.30 -12.86 -7.31
C ASP A 150 -0.42 -13.83 -6.49
N TRP A 151 0.46 -13.31 -5.62
CA TRP A 151 1.40 -14.12 -4.84
C TRP A 151 0.79 -14.78 -3.61
N ASP A 152 0.09 -14.00 -2.78
CA ASP A 152 -0.42 -14.45 -1.48
C ASP A 152 -1.82 -15.08 -1.57
N GLY A 153 -2.42 -15.14 -2.76
CA GLY A 153 -3.63 -15.89 -3.04
C GLY A 153 -4.91 -15.29 -2.44
N PRO A 154 -5.98 -16.08 -2.25
CA PRO A 154 -7.31 -15.58 -1.88
C PRO A 154 -7.35 -14.81 -0.54
N ASP A 155 -6.44 -15.12 0.39
CA ASP A 155 -6.39 -14.45 1.70
C ASP A 155 -6.00 -12.96 1.59
N ALA A 156 -5.24 -12.59 0.54
CA ALA A 156 -4.88 -11.21 0.25
C ALA A 156 -6.07 -10.37 -0.26
N HIS A 157 -7.17 -10.98 -0.70
CA HIS A 157 -8.34 -10.29 -1.29
C HIS A 157 -9.19 -9.53 -0.26
N SER A 158 -8.94 -9.78 1.02
CA SER A 158 -9.51 -8.99 2.12
C SER A 158 -8.89 -7.59 2.23
N MET A 159 -7.69 -7.39 1.66
CA MET A 159 -7.03 -6.09 1.63
C MET A 159 -7.67 -5.18 0.57
N ARG A 160 -7.78 -3.90 0.91
CA ARG A 160 -8.33 -2.85 0.04
C ARG A 160 -7.24 -1.85 -0.28
N PHE A 161 -6.94 -1.69 -1.56
CA PHE A 161 -6.01 -0.65 -1.99
C PHE A 161 -6.56 0.72 -1.60
N PRO A 162 -5.74 1.60 -1.01
CA PRO A 162 -6.20 2.94 -0.65
C PRO A 162 -6.27 3.81 -1.92
N HIS A 163 -7.47 4.26 -2.27
CA HIS A 163 -7.70 5.03 -3.49
C HIS A 163 -7.21 6.50 -3.42
N GLU A 164 -6.93 7.02 -2.22
CA GLU A 164 -6.61 8.43 -1.96
C GLU A 164 -5.31 8.57 -1.14
N GLN A 165 -4.19 8.01 -1.61
CA GLN A 165 -2.87 8.29 -1.02
C GLN A 165 -1.98 9.04 -1.99
N ASP A 166 -1.68 10.29 -1.64
CA ASP A 166 -0.65 11.06 -2.32
C ASP A 166 0.73 10.47 -2.03
N SER A 167 1.57 10.48 -3.05
CA SER A 167 2.99 10.20 -2.85
C SER A 167 3.64 11.38 -2.16
N TRP A 168 4.57 11.10 -1.25
CA TRP A 168 5.39 12.12 -0.59
C TRP A 168 6.85 11.67 -0.60
N SER A 169 7.76 12.62 -0.37
CA SER A 169 9.20 12.33 -0.37
C SER A 169 9.86 12.93 0.85
N ILE A 170 10.92 12.27 1.32
CA ILE A 170 11.84 12.83 2.30
C ILE A 170 13.27 12.69 1.81
N GLU A 171 14.12 13.58 2.32
CA GLU A 171 15.57 13.46 2.18
C GLU A 171 16.09 12.41 3.16
N LEU A 172 17.03 11.60 2.68
CA LEU A 172 17.77 10.67 3.51
C LEU A 172 18.97 11.37 4.13
N THR A 173 19.18 11.14 5.43
CA THR A 173 20.26 11.75 6.22
C THR A 173 21.32 10.71 6.59
N ASP A 174 22.39 11.09 7.29
CA ASP A 174 23.39 10.09 7.74
C ASP A 174 22.83 9.11 8.80
N GLU A 175 21.72 9.46 9.46
CA GLU A 175 21.09 8.61 10.46
C GLU A 175 20.25 7.50 9.81
N PRO A 176 20.22 6.28 10.39
CA PRO A 176 19.39 5.20 9.88
C PRO A 176 17.91 5.58 9.82
N THR A 177 17.33 5.53 8.62
CA THR A 177 15.91 5.81 8.40
C THR A 177 15.11 4.54 8.59
N ARG A 178 14.21 4.50 9.57
CA ARG A 178 13.35 3.33 9.85
C ARG A 178 12.12 3.34 8.97
N ILE A 179 11.65 2.15 8.61
CA ILE A 179 10.42 1.95 7.85
C ILE A 179 9.52 1.04 8.67
N GLY A 180 8.28 1.49 8.92
CA GLY A 180 7.37 0.78 9.79
C GLY A 180 5.92 1.25 9.66
N ARG A 181 4.99 0.43 10.15
CA ARG A 181 3.57 0.78 10.19
C ARG A 181 3.24 1.62 11.42
N GLY A 182 2.66 2.81 11.18
CA GLY A 182 2.40 3.82 12.20
C GLY A 182 3.67 4.47 12.77
N ASN A 183 3.50 5.42 13.70
CA ASN A 183 4.61 6.02 14.43
C ASN A 183 4.97 5.10 15.60
N ALA A 184 6.06 4.33 15.50
CA ALA A 184 6.42 3.32 16.51
C ALA A 184 7.12 3.90 17.75
N GLY A 185 6.96 5.21 18.02
CA GLY A 185 7.68 5.87 19.12
C GLY A 185 9.18 5.91 18.84
N VAL A 186 9.56 6.65 17.80
CA VAL A 186 10.95 6.80 17.38
C VAL A 186 11.72 7.58 18.47
N PRO A 187 12.87 7.08 18.96
CA PRO A 187 13.70 7.86 19.85
C PRO A 187 14.16 9.15 19.15
N SER A 188 14.23 10.26 19.90
CA SER A 188 14.67 11.56 19.40
C SER A 188 15.97 11.44 18.62
N GLY A 189 15.96 11.88 17.35
CA GLY A 189 17.12 11.82 16.45
C GLY A 189 17.06 10.74 15.36
N SER A 190 16.07 9.85 15.38
CA SER A 190 15.83 8.92 14.26
C SER A 190 14.72 9.40 13.33
N VAL A 191 14.89 9.18 12.02
CA VAL A 191 13.87 9.44 11.00
C VAL A 191 13.06 8.15 10.81
N GLU A 192 11.72 8.26 10.78
CA GLU A 192 10.82 7.14 10.50
C GLU A 192 9.90 7.47 9.33
N ILE A 193 9.83 6.53 8.40
CA ILE A 193 8.81 6.45 7.36
C ILE A 193 7.67 5.63 7.95
N ALA A 194 6.67 6.35 8.49
CA ALA A 194 5.47 5.77 9.05
C ALA A 194 4.45 5.50 7.95
N LEU A 195 4.09 4.22 7.80
CA LEU A 195 3.23 3.74 6.73
C LEU A 195 1.85 3.35 7.27
N ALA A 196 0.80 3.61 6.48
CA ALA A 196 -0.57 3.20 6.78
C ALA A 196 -0.90 1.78 6.29
N ASP A 197 -0.01 1.19 5.49
CA ASP A 197 -0.17 -0.13 4.88
C ASP A 197 -0.22 -1.24 5.96
N PRO A 198 -1.33 -2.01 6.04
CA PRO A 198 -1.52 -3.04 7.05
C PRO A 198 -0.58 -4.23 6.88
N GLY A 199 -0.08 -4.48 5.65
CA GLY A 199 0.93 -5.50 5.39
C GLY A 199 2.32 -5.11 5.89
N VAL A 200 2.53 -3.85 6.26
CA VAL A 200 3.81 -3.39 6.79
C VAL A 200 3.91 -3.74 8.28
N SER A 201 5.01 -4.41 8.67
CA SER A 201 5.35 -4.63 10.07
C SER A 201 5.65 -3.31 10.79
N ARG A 202 5.35 -3.20 12.10
CA ARG A 202 5.69 -2.01 12.91
C ARG A 202 7.19 -1.66 12.85
N ARG A 203 8.03 -2.69 12.74
CA ARG A 203 9.47 -2.58 12.45
C ARG A 203 9.71 -3.43 11.21
N HIS A 204 9.68 -2.81 10.04
CA HIS A 204 9.74 -3.56 8.78
C HIS A 204 11.15 -3.64 8.25
N ALA A 205 11.73 -2.48 7.97
CA ALA A 205 13.06 -2.36 7.37
C ALA A 205 13.73 -1.08 7.86
N LYS A 206 14.98 -0.88 7.46
CA LYS A 206 15.67 0.40 7.59
C LYS A 206 16.56 0.66 6.38
N LEU A 207 16.75 1.94 6.07
CA LEU A 207 17.75 2.42 5.13
C LEU A 207 18.97 2.89 5.93
N VAL A 208 20.16 2.51 5.47
CA VAL A 208 21.43 2.82 6.13
C VAL A 208 22.39 3.39 5.09
N ARG A 209 23.05 4.49 5.44
CA ARG A 209 24.12 5.06 4.63
C ARG A 209 25.44 4.33 4.90
N CYS A 210 26.10 3.90 3.85
CA CYS A 210 27.41 3.26 3.90
C CYS A 210 28.52 4.32 3.99
N PRO A 211 29.72 3.98 4.50
CA PRO A 211 30.85 4.93 4.62
C PRO A 211 31.32 5.54 3.30
N ASP A 212 31.08 4.87 2.17
CA ASP A 212 31.38 5.34 0.81
C ASP A 212 30.30 6.27 0.23
N GLY A 213 29.29 6.63 1.02
CA GLY A 213 28.19 7.52 0.66
C GLY A 213 27.03 6.83 -0.07
N SER A 214 27.13 5.52 -0.28
CA SER A 214 26.12 4.70 -0.91
C SER A 214 25.04 4.24 0.10
N TRP A 215 23.97 3.60 -0.37
CA TRP A 215 22.81 3.26 0.48
C TRP A 215 22.49 1.77 0.47
N GLU A 216 22.03 1.26 1.61
CA GLU A 216 21.58 -0.12 1.77
C GLU A 216 20.20 -0.20 2.44
N VAL A 217 19.41 -1.19 2.06
CA VAL A 217 18.20 -1.60 2.78
C VAL A 217 18.46 -2.85 3.59
N VAL A 218 17.95 -2.87 4.82
CA VAL A 218 18.01 -4.02 5.73
C VAL A 218 16.61 -4.36 6.21
N ASP A 219 16.13 -5.54 5.83
CA ASP A 219 14.89 -6.11 6.40
C ASP A 219 15.10 -6.48 7.88
N LEU A 220 14.15 -6.10 8.73
CA LEU A 220 14.23 -6.29 10.18
C LEU A 220 13.43 -7.50 10.66
N ASP A 221 13.41 -8.57 9.86
CA ASP A 221 12.61 -9.79 10.08
C ASP A 221 11.11 -9.49 9.99
N SER A 222 10.73 -8.78 8.93
CA SER A 222 9.34 -8.39 8.69
C SER A 222 8.47 -9.61 8.32
N ALA A 223 7.18 -9.57 8.67
CA ALA A 223 6.27 -10.71 8.45
C ALA A 223 6.06 -11.01 6.95
N ASN A 224 5.86 -9.98 6.13
CA ASN A 224 5.60 -10.11 4.70
C ASN A 224 6.88 -10.02 3.85
N GLY A 225 8.01 -9.67 4.47
CA GLY A 225 9.28 -9.48 3.79
C GLY A 225 9.38 -8.16 3.02
N THR A 226 10.62 -7.85 2.65
CA THR A 226 10.98 -6.75 1.74
C THR A 226 11.40 -7.33 0.39
N THR A 227 10.97 -6.74 -0.73
CA THR A 227 11.44 -7.11 -2.09
C THR A 227 11.98 -5.88 -2.83
N ILE A 228 12.81 -6.10 -3.85
CA ILE A 228 13.47 -5.02 -4.61
C ILE A 228 13.11 -5.16 -6.09
N ASN A 229 12.70 -4.04 -6.70
CA ASN A 229 12.31 -3.92 -8.09
C ASN A 229 11.24 -4.97 -8.48
N ALA A 230 11.33 -5.53 -9.68
CA ALA A 230 10.43 -6.61 -10.12
C ALA A 230 10.74 -7.97 -9.46
N GLY A 231 11.71 -8.04 -8.53
CA GLY A 231 12.12 -9.27 -7.90
C GLY A 231 11.05 -9.84 -6.97
N TYR A 232 10.82 -11.15 -7.07
CA TYR A 232 9.97 -11.92 -6.16
C TYR A 232 10.75 -12.41 -4.95
N GLU A 233 12.08 -12.42 -5.05
CA GLU A 233 12.96 -12.86 -3.98
C GLU A 233 12.99 -11.81 -2.86
N ARG A 234 12.58 -12.25 -1.67
CA ARG A 234 12.61 -11.44 -0.45
C ARG A 234 14.06 -11.27 0.03
N VAL A 235 14.37 -10.08 0.52
CA VAL A 235 15.66 -9.75 1.15
C VAL A 235 15.88 -10.68 2.35
N ARG A 236 16.88 -11.55 2.29
CA ARG A 236 17.16 -12.56 3.32
C ARG A 236 18.10 -12.03 4.41
N ARG A 237 17.64 -11.10 5.25
CA ARG A 237 18.34 -10.46 6.40
C ARG A 237 19.66 -9.75 6.11
N ALA A 238 20.41 -10.15 5.09
CA ALA A 238 21.62 -9.47 4.64
C ALA A 238 21.23 -8.10 4.04
N PRO A 239 22.02 -7.04 4.30
CA PRO A 239 21.84 -5.76 3.64
C PRO A 239 21.91 -5.89 2.12
N VAL A 240 21.06 -5.14 1.42
CA VAL A 240 21.05 -5.06 -0.05
C VAL A 240 21.41 -3.66 -0.48
N HIS A 241 22.40 -3.56 -1.37
CA HIS A 241 22.89 -2.30 -1.91
C HIS A 241 21.88 -1.66 -2.87
N LEU A 242 21.65 -0.36 -2.74
CA LEU A 242 20.67 0.41 -3.50
C LEU A 242 21.34 1.35 -4.50
N LYS A 243 20.68 1.50 -5.66
CA LYS A 243 21.06 2.41 -6.74
C LYS A 243 19.98 3.47 -6.93
N ASP A 244 20.36 4.55 -7.63
CA ASP A 244 19.37 5.52 -8.11
C ASP A 244 18.32 4.82 -8.97
N GLY A 245 17.04 5.07 -8.67
CA GLY A 245 15.88 4.48 -9.32
C GLY A 245 15.43 3.13 -8.77
N ASP A 246 16.14 2.53 -7.80
CA ASP A 246 15.69 1.28 -7.19
C ASP A 246 14.38 1.47 -6.43
N ARG A 247 13.51 0.46 -6.54
CA ARG A 247 12.19 0.42 -5.90
C ARG A 247 12.18 -0.65 -4.82
N ILE A 248 11.89 -0.28 -3.60
CA ILE A 248 11.78 -1.19 -2.45
C ILE A 248 10.30 -1.39 -2.18
N HIS A 249 9.84 -2.63 -2.17
CA HIS A 249 8.45 -2.95 -1.90
C HIS A 249 8.29 -3.57 -0.51
N VAL A 250 7.33 -3.05 0.25
CA VAL A 250 7.01 -3.51 1.60
C VAL A 250 5.49 -3.57 1.77
N GLY A 251 5.05 -4.52 2.59
CA GLY A 251 3.63 -4.69 2.89
C GLY A 251 2.79 -5.04 1.66
N ALA A 252 1.55 -4.56 1.64
CA ALA A 252 0.56 -4.94 0.66
C ALA A 252 0.62 -4.07 -0.61
N TRP A 253 0.96 -2.79 -0.48
CA TRP A 253 0.86 -1.82 -1.58
C TRP A 253 1.92 -0.73 -1.55
N THR A 254 2.85 -0.73 -0.59
CA THR A 254 3.81 0.37 -0.47
C THR A 254 5.07 0.13 -1.29
N THR A 255 5.41 1.12 -2.11
CA THR A 255 6.71 1.19 -2.80
C THR A 255 7.47 2.43 -2.35
N LEU A 256 8.74 2.23 -1.97
CA LEU A 256 9.71 3.29 -1.73
C LEU A 256 10.65 3.39 -2.93
N GLU A 257 10.60 4.50 -3.66
CA GLU A 257 11.47 4.76 -4.80
C GLU A 257 12.66 5.61 -4.36
N ILE A 258 13.87 5.08 -4.58
CA ILE A 258 15.12 5.72 -4.20
C ILE A 258 15.61 6.61 -5.33
N ARG A 259 15.91 7.87 -5.03
CA ARG A 259 16.43 8.83 -6.00
C ARG A 259 17.68 9.51 -5.50
N ARG A 260 18.63 9.70 -6.40
CA ARG A 260 19.84 10.49 -6.17
C ARG A 260 19.66 11.84 -6.89
N LEU A 261 19.51 12.90 -6.12
CA LEU A 261 19.47 14.27 -6.63
C LEU A 261 20.90 14.74 -6.90
N ALA A 262 21.06 15.43 -8.03
CA ALA A 262 22.32 15.99 -8.50
C ALA A 262 22.59 17.36 -7.91
#